data_AF-A0A9Y3RKI9-F1
#
_entry.id   AF-A0A9Y3RKI9-F1
#
_cell.length_a   1.000
_cell.length_b   1.000
_cell.length_c   1.000
_cell.angle_alpha   90.00
_cell.angle_beta   90.00
_cell.angle_gamma   90.00
#
_symmetry.space_group_name_H-M   'P 1'
#
loop_
_entity.id
_entity.type
_entity.pdbx_description
1 polymer ?
#
loop_
_entity_poly.entity_id
_entity_poly.type
_entity_poly.pdbx_seq_one_letter_code
_entity_poly.pdbx_strand_id
1 'polypeptide(L)'
;MDEITRLLGSIERKRTESVSTQSTGSKLALLHRLHQLMTCVEDLNPKNELHEKVVKTLDYAFLVCGKRANKPKKDSFRLHMVTWNVATADPPDDVTTLLHLNSPKSPDLYVIGLQEVYSGPLRFVSDAVFDDPWSYLLMSLLAPQKYIKVSSIRMQGLLLLFFSKLEHVPFIRDVQATYTRTGLFGYWGNKGGVSIRLSFYGHTLCFLNCHLAAHMNYASERVDEFEYIMDMQSFDCKRAPAIVDHRLVFWFGDLNFRIQDHGMHFVRTCIDKQNYSLLWSKDQLIMMKQKEQVLQEFEEGPLDFQPTYKFDRSSDTYDTSAKKRKPAWTDRILWRLRPKALPPDEENENKVGLDAKKLKQLEEDMEYPLKIRQDVYTSMMEYSISDHKPVIGIFTLELRKMYETPLVRLRAEGDWSADIDAMVVYSPLQPFPSSTWDWIGLYKVGFSSVSDYITYTWVKDDEVAFNEEVIQVYVSKEEIPVQGGDCVLCYYCNALKCIIGISEPFQVQASKVAIEEGMLPERINGLDKAVSGDDF
;
A
#
# COMPACT_ATOMS: atom_id res chain seq x y z
N MET A 1 -18.76 -20.33 -42.95
CA MET A 1 -18.98 -19.15 -42.09
C MET A 1 -20.32 -19.22 -41.37
N ASP A 2 -21.46 -19.32 -42.06
CA ASP A 2 -22.80 -19.41 -41.42
C ASP A 2 -22.97 -20.58 -40.43
N GLU A 3 -22.30 -21.69 -40.66
CA GLU A 3 -22.35 -22.86 -39.77
C GLU A 3 -21.57 -22.65 -38.46
N ILE A 4 -20.49 -21.87 -38.51
CA ILE A 4 -19.69 -21.48 -37.32
C ILE A 4 -20.45 -20.44 -36.51
N THR A 5 -21.09 -19.48 -37.18
CA THR A 5 -21.96 -18.48 -36.55
C THR A 5 -23.18 -19.14 -35.88
N ARG A 6 -23.79 -20.17 -36.50
CA ARG A 6 -24.86 -20.96 -35.88
C ARG A 6 -24.41 -21.76 -34.65
N LEU A 7 -23.21 -22.35 -34.70
CA LEU A 7 -22.64 -23.09 -33.56
C LEU A 7 -22.36 -22.16 -32.37
N LEU A 8 -21.79 -20.97 -32.62
CA LEU A 8 -21.53 -19.97 -31.58
C LEU A 8 -22.83 -19.38 -31.00
N GLY A 9 -23.85 -19.13 -31.82
CA GLY A 9 -25.17 -18.68 -31.37
C GLY A 9 -25.97 -19.74 -30.59
N SER A 10 -25.70 -21.03 -30.80
CA SER A 10 -26.37 -22.12 -30.07
C SER A 10 -25.83 -22.31 -28.63
N ILE A 11 -24.57 -21.93 -28.39
CA ILE A 11 -23.91 -22.03 -27.08
C ILE A 11 -24.47 -20.97 -26.11
N GLU A 12 -24.99 -19.85 -26.61
CA GLU A 12 -25.65 -18.83 -25.78
C GLU A 12 -27.02 -19.28 -25.22
N ARG A 13 -27.68 -20.29 -25.81
CA ARG A 13 -29.07 -20.66 -25.46
C ARG A 13 -29.26 -21.94 -24.65
N LYS A 14 -28.21 -22.70 -24.33
CA LYS A 14 -28.31 -23.87 -23.44
C LYS A 14 -27.37 -23.77 -22.25
N ARG A 15 -27.79 -23.00 -21.26
CA ARG A 15 -27.38 -23.19 -19.86
C ARG A 15 -28.59 -23.63 -19.05
N THR A 16 -28.75 -24.93 -18.95
CA THR A 16 -29.51 -25.58 -17.87
C THR A 16 -29.00 -27.01 -17.75
N GLU A 17 -28.45 -27.29 -16.57
CA GLU A 17 -28.13 -28.56 -15.92
C GLU A 17 -27.83 -29.82 -16.76
N SER A 18 -26.59 -30.32 -16.66
CA SER A 18 -26.27 -31.68 -16.17
C SER A 18 -24.81 -32.07 -16.47
N VAL A 19 -24.23 -32.85 -15.57
CA VAL A 19 -22.89 -33.44 -15.62
C VAL A 19 -22.87 -34.59 -16.63
N SER A 20 -21.89 -34.65 -17.55
CA SER A 20 -21.17 -35.89 -17.93
C SER A 20 -20.20 -35.69 -19.11
N THR A 21 -18.98 -36.19 -18.90
CA THR A 21 -18.05 -36.82 -19.85
C THR A 21 -18.35 -36.76 -21.37
N GLN A 22 -18.04 -35.63 -22.03
CA GLN A 22 -17.75 -35.57 -23.47
C GLN A 22 -16.80 -34.39 -23.77
N SER A 23 -15.48 -34.56 -23.69
CA SER A 23 -14.57 -33.41 -23.94
C SER A 23 -13.27 -33.68 -24.71
N THR A 24 -12.92 -34.94 -24.99
CA THR A 24 -11.69 -35.24 -25.76
C THR A 24 -11.95 -35.30 -27.26
N GLY A 25 -13.05 -35.90 -27.71
CA GLY A 25 -13.39 -36.00 -29.14
C GLY A 25 -13.71 -34.67 -29.81
N SER A 26 -14.37 -33.74 -29.09
CA SER A 26 -14.73 -32.41 -29.62
C SER A 26 -13.51 -31.50 -29.81
N LYS A 27 -12.49 -31.63 -28.95
CA LYS A 27 -11.27 -30.81 -28.99
C LYS A 27 -10.34 -31.24 -30.13
N LEU A 28 -10.20 -32.54 -30.36
CA LEU A 28 -9.41 -33.07 -31.47
C LEU A 28 -10.04 -32.73 -32.83
N ALA A 29 -11.37 -32.80 -32.93
CA ALA A 29 -12.10 -32.38 -34.12
C ALA A 29 -11.93 -30.88 -34.44
N LEU A 30 -11.87 -30.04 -33.40
CA LEU A 30 -11.62 -28.60 -33.54
C LEU A 30 -10.20 -28.30 -34.03
N LEU A 31 -9.19 -28.99 -33.49
CA LEU A 31 -7.80 -28.86 -33.94
C LEU A 31 -7.62 -29.31 -35.39
N HIS A 32 -8.26 -30.41 -35.78
CA HIS A 32 -8.22 -30.89 -37.15
C HIS A 32 -8.86 -29.89 -38.13
N ARG A 33 -10.00 -29.31 -37.76
CA ARG A 33 -10.68 -28.27 -38.58
C ARG A 33 -9.89 -26.97 -38.66
N LEU A 34 -9.23 -26.56 -37.57
CA LEU A 34 -8.35 -25.39 -37.56
C LEU A 34 -7.16 -25.60 -38.48
N HIS A 35 -6.55 -26.80 -38.45
CA HIS A 35 -5.43 -27.14 -39.31
C HIS A 35 -5.82 -27.11 -40.79
N GLN A 36 -6.97 -27.70 -41.14
CA GLN A 36 -7.54 -27.63 -42.49
C GLN A 36 -7.80 -26.19 -42.94
N LEU A 37 -8.32 -25.34 -42.05
CA LEU A 37 -8.53 -23.93 -42.36
C LEU A 37 -7.21 -23.20 -42.62
N MET A 38 -6.16 -23.48 -41.84
CA MET A 38 -4.84 -22.89 -42.05
C MET A 38 -4.21 -23.33 -43.37
N THR A 39 -4.33 -24.60 -43.75
CA THR A 39 -3.86 -25.08 -45.07
C THR A 39 -4.63 -24.42 -46.21
N CYS A 40 -5.95 -24.26 -46.09
CA CYS A 40 -6.74 -23.54 -47.08
C CYS A 40 -6.37 -22.05 -47.20
N VAL A 41 -5.87 -21.43 -46.12
CA VAL A 41 -5.40 -20.03 -46.15
C VAL A 41 -4.03 -19.93 -46.81
N GLU A 42 -3.13 -20.89 -46.59
CA GLU A 42 -1.83 -20.95 -47.26
C GLU A 42 -1.96 -21.15 -48.78
N ASP A 43 -3.01 -21.84 -49.23
CA ASP A 43 -3.31 -22.06 -50.65
C ASP A 43 -3.98 -20.85 -51.34
N LEU A 44 -4.41 -19.84 -50.59
CA LEU A 44 -5.00 -18.62 -51.16
C LEU A 44 -3.91 -17.69 -51.70
N ASN A 45 -4.13 -17.10 -52.88
CA ASN A 45 -3.19 -16.16 -53.47
C ASN A 45 -2.99 -14.94 -52.53
N PRO A 46 -1.75 -14.66 -52.07
CA PRO A 46 -1.48 -13.61 -51.07
C PRO A 46 -1.74 -12.19 -51.57
N LYS A 47 -1.93 -11.99 -52.88
CA LYS A 47 -2.32 -10.70 -53.48
C LYS A 47 -3.85 -10.49 -53.52
N ASN A 48 -4.63 -11.45 -53.04
CA ASN A 48 -6.08 -11.36 -53.01
C ASN A 48 -6.55 -10.72 -51.69
N GLU A 49 -7.43 -9.73 -51.81
CA GLU A 49 -8.05 -9.01 -50.67
C GLU A 49 -8.77 -9.98 -49.69
N LEU A 50 -9.22 -11.13 -50.20
CA LEU A 50 -9.83 -12.19 -49.38
C LEU A 50 -8.81 -12.87 -48.46
N HIS A 51 -7.57 -13.09 -48.92
CA HIS A 51 -6.50 -13.68 -48.09
C HIS A 51 -6.19 -12.74 -46.91
N GLU A 52 -6.04 -11.45 -47.18
CA GLU A 52 -5.78 -10.45 -46.14
C GLU A 52 -6.90 -10.37 -45.09
N LYS A 53 -8.17 -10.39 -45.52
CA LYS A 53 -9.33 -10.39 -44.62
C LYS A 53 -9.40 -11.65 -43.76
N VAL A 54 -9.11 -12.83 -44.32
CA VAL A 54 -9.15 -14.10 -43.59
C VAL A 54 -8.01 -14.18 -42.57
N VAL A 55 -6.79 -13.78 -42.93
CA VAL A 55 -5.65 -13.72 -42.01
C VAL A 55 -5.91 -12.75 -40.87
N LYS A 56 -6.36 -11.52 -41.15
CA LYS A 56 -6.72 -10.53 -40.11
C LYS A 56 -7.79 -11.06 -39.15
N THR A 57 -8.79 -11.77 -39.68
CA THR A 57 -9.87 -12.35 -38.85
C THR A 57 -9.36 -13.50 -37.99
N LEU A 58 -8.47 -14.34 -38.53
CA LEU A 58 -7.85 -15.43 -37.77
C LEU A 58 -6.92 -14.92 -36.68
N ASP A 59 -6.08 -13.93 -36.98
CA ASP A 59 -5.22 -13.27 -36.00
C ASP A 59 -6.06 -12.64 -34.87
N TYR A 60 -7.15 -11.96 -35.22
CA TYR A 60 -8.09 -11.44 -34.23
C TYR A 60 -8.74 -12.55 -33.40
N ALA A 61 -9.16 -13.65 -34.04
CA ALA A 61 -9.75 -14.79 -33.34
C ALA A 61 -8.75 -15.49 -32.42
N PHE A 62 -7.48 -15.65 -32.84
CA PHE A 62 -6.40 -16.17 -32.01
C PHE A 62 -6.05 -15.23 -30.86
N LEU A 63 -6.06 -13.92 -31.08
CA LEU A 63 -5.88 -12.92 -30.03
C LEU A 63 -7.00 -13.00 -28.98
N VAL A 64 -8.25 -13.13 -29.42
CA VAL A 64 -9.42 -13.24 -28.53
C VAL A 64 -9.46 -14.60 -27.81
N CYS A 65 -9.14 -15.69 -28.50
CA CYS A 65 -9.13 -17.04 -27.92
C CYS A 65 -7.91 -17.26 -27.01
N GLY A 66 -6.74 -16.73 -27.37
CA GLY A 66 -5.53 -16.70 -26.53
C GLY A 66 -5.75 -15.92 -25.24
N LYS A 67 -6.46 -14.77 -25.31
CA LYS A 67 -6.91 -14.01 -24.12
C LYS A 67 -7.89 -14.80 -23.22
N ARG A 68 -8.65 -15.77 -23.76
CA ARG A 68 -9.58 -16.63 -23.00
C ARG A 68 -8.90 -17.88 -22.41
N ALA A 69 -7.94 -18.47 -23.11
CA ALA A 69 -7.22 -19.67 -22.67
C ALA A 69 -6.10 -19.36 -21.65
N ASN A 70 -5.46 -18.19 -21.76
CA ASN A 70 -4.53 -17.65 -20.78
C ASN A 70 -5.17 -16.49 -20.02
N LYS A 71 -6.15 -16.74 -19.13
CA LYS A 71 -6.42 -15.73 -18.09
C LYS A 71 -5.21 -15.75 -17.17
N PRO A 72 -4.33 -14.73 -17.18
CA PRO A 72 -3.21 -14.70 -16.25
C PRO A 72 -3.78 -14.79 -14.83
N LYS A 73 -3.13 -15.59 -13.99
CA LYS A 73 -3.43 -15.69 -12.56
C LYS A 73 -3.32 -14.27 -11.99
N LYS A 74 -4.44 -13.68 -11.57
CA LYS A 74 -4.44 -12.37 -10.93
C LYS A 74 -4.20 -12.60 -9.45
N ASP A 75 -3.23 -11.89 -8.90
CA ASP A 75 -3.02 -11.86 -7.46
C ASP A 75 -4.02 -10.87 -6.86
N SER A 76 -4.53 -11.22 -5.68
CA SER A 76 -5.45 -10.41 -4.91
C SER A 76 -4.79 -10.07 -3.60
N PHE A 77 -4.70 -8.77 -3.31
CA PHE A 77 -4.11 -8.25 -2.08
C PHE A 77 -5.12 -7.42 -1.32
N ARG A 78 -5.10 -7.50 0.00
CA ARG A 78 -6.00 -6.76 0.88
C ARG A 78 -5.26 -5.58 1.51
N LEU A 79 -5.76 -4.37 1.30
CA LEU A 79 -5.22 -3.14 1.87
C LEU A 79 -6.18 -2.63 2.95
N HIS A 80 -5.69 -2.42 4.17
CA HIS A 80 -6.43 -1.82 5.27
C HIS A 80 -5.93 -0.40 5.48
N MET A 81 -6.82 0.59 5.32
CA MET A 81 -6.53 2.00 5.55
C MET A 81 -7.26 2.51 6.79
N VAL A 82 -6.59 3.35 7.57
CA VAL A 82 -7.16 4.06 8.72
C VAL A 82 -6.86 5.55 8.59
N THR A 83 -7.87 6.40 8.83
CA THR A 83 -7.66 7.81 9.12
C THR A 83 -8.24 8.18 10.47
N TRP A 84 -7.49 8.93 11.28
CA TRP A 84 -7.99 9.39 12.57
C TRP A 84 -7.34 10.71 13.02
N ASN A 85 -8.14 11.75 13.17
CA ASN A 85 -7.73 12.93 13.92
C ASN A 85 -7.76 12.59 15.41
N VAL A 86 -6.59 12.49 16.05
CA VAL A 86 -6.47 12.02 17.44
C VAL A 86 -6.57 13.16 18.46
N ALA A 87 -6.74 14.41 18.02
CA ALA A 87 -6.93 15.58 18.89
C ALA A 87 -5.90 15.66 20.03
N THR A 88 -4.64 15.39 19.72
CA THR A 88 -3.48 15.31 20.63
C THR A 88 -3.55 14.24 21.72
N ALA A 89 -4.50 13.32 21.64
CA ALA A 89 -4.58 12.18 22.54
C ALA A 89 -3.40 11.22 22.32
N ASP A 90 -2.89 10.67 23.42
CA ASP A 90 -2.06 9.48 23.38
C ASP A 90 -2.92 8.28 22.92
N PRO A 91 -2.33 7.24 22.33
CA PRO A 91 -3.07 6.07 21.87
C PRO A 91 -3.80 5.36 23.03
N PRO A 92 -4.93 4.69 22.75
CA PRO A 92 -5.58 3.84 23.76
C PRO A 92 -4.74 2.57 23.98
N ASP A 93 -4.99 1.86 25.08
CA ASP A 93 -4.26 0.64 25.42
C ASP A 93 -4.41 -0.47 24.36
N ASP A 94 -5.53 -0.49 23.64
CA ASP A 94 -5.83 -1.49 22.62
C ASP A 94 -6.45 -0.88 21.34
N VAL A 95 -5.84 -1.19 20.19
CA VAL A 95 -6.35 -0.85 18.84
C VAL A 95 -6.58 -2.10 17.98
N THR A 96 -6.67 -3.29 18.59
CA THR A 96 -6.87 -4.58 17.90
C THR A 96 -8.13 -4.58 17.03
N THR A 97 -9.23 -4.03 17.53
CA THR A 97 -10.49 -3.92 16.78
C THR A 97 -10.37 -2.94 15.62
N LEU A 98 -9.76 -1.75 15.83
CA LEU A 98 -9.47 -0.78 14.77
C LEU A 98 -8.67 -1.40 13.61
N LEU A 99 -7.66 -2.20 13.93
CA LEU A 99 -6.79 -2.85 12.94
C LEU A 99 -7.38 -4.15 12.37
N HIS A 100 -8.56 -4.59 12.83
CA HIS A 100 -9.19 -5.85 12.46
C HIS A 100 -8.26 -7.07 12.65
N LEU A 101 -7.42 -7.09 13.70
CA LEU A 101 -6.42 -8.18 13.89
C LEU A 101 -7.08 -9.54 14.18
N ASN A 102 -8.32 -9.54 14.69
CA ASN A 102 -9.10 -10.75 14.93
C ASN A 102 -9.84 -11.28 13.68
N SER A 103 -9.71 -10.61 12.54
CA SER A 103 -10.34 -11.03 11.29
C SER A 103 -9.68 -12.31 10.73
N PRO A 104 -10.44 -13.28 10.23
CA PRO A 104 -9.87 -14.47 9.56
C PRO A 104 -9.17 -14.12 8.24
N LYS A 105 -9.43 -12.92 7.70
CA LYS A 105 -8.77 -12.38 6.51
C LYS A 105 -7.84 -11.24 6.92
N SER A 106 -6.56 -11.57 7.10
CA SER A 106 -5.53 -10.59 7.42
C SER A 106 -5.20 -9.73 6.19
N PRO A 107 -5.04 -8.41 6.33
CA PRO A 107 -4.58 -7.53 5.25
C PRO A 107 -3.17 -7.88 4.79
N ASP A 108 -2.79 -7.55 3.57
CA ASP A 108 -1.40 -7.63 3.11
C ASP A 108 -0.65 -6.34 3.43
N LEU A 109 -1.37 -5.21 3.41
CA LEU A 109 -0.86 -3.87 3.64
C LEU A 109 -1.72 -3.13 4.66
N TYR A 110 -1.08 -2.36 5.54
CA TYR A 110 -1.74 -1.35 6.38
C TYR A 110 -1.22 0.04 6.02
N VAL A 111 -2.13 1.00 5.89
CA VAL A 111 -1.82 2.42 5.74
C VAL A 111 -2.58 3.19 6.81
N ILE A 112 -1.86 3.86 7.71
CA ILE A 112 -2.47 4.54 8.86
C ILE A 112 -2.08 6.02 8.81
N GLY A 113 -3.07 6.89 8.67
CA GLY A 113 -2.91 8.34 8.67
C GLY A 113 -3.54 8.95 9.90
N LEU A 114 -2.74 9.64 10.71
CA LEU A 114 -3.21 10.35 11.89
C LEU A 114 -3.07 11.87 11.70
N GLN A 115 -3.98 12.63 12.30
CA GLN A 115 -3.92 14.08 12.37
C GLN A 115 -3.97 14.55 13.82
N GLU A 116 -3.43 15.72 14.10
CA GLU A 116 -3.28 16.27 15.46
C GLU A 116 -2.56 15.33 16.44
N VAL A 117 -1.62 14.50 15.97
CA VAL A 117 -0.71 13.78 16.88
C VAL A 117 0.09 14.79 17.70
N TYR A 118 0.19 14.60 19.02
CA TYR A 118 0.87 15.55 19.90
C TYR A 118 2.32 15.80 19.44
N SER A 119 2.68 17.06 19.17
CA SER A 119 3.98 17.45 18.61
C SER A 119 4.67 18.58 19.40
N GLY A 120 4.57 18.56 20.73
CA GLY A 120 5.18 19.59 21.58
C GLY A 120 6.71 19.65 21.47
N PRO A 121 7.36 20.81 21.73
CA PRO A 121 8.79 21.03 21.44
C PRO A 121 9.75 20.04 22.12
N LEU A 122 9.45 19.63 23.35
CA LEU A 122 10.26 18.66 24.12
C LEU A 122 10.13 17.22 23.58
N ARG A 123 9.01 16.87 22.95
CA ARG A 123 8.79 15.56 22.31
C ARG A 123 9.40 15.48 20.91
N PHE A 124 9.58 16.58 20.18
CA PHE A 124 10.18 16.55 18.82
C PHE A 124 11.60 15.95 18.80
N VAL A 125 12.41 16.22 19.84
CA VAL A 125 13.76 15.64 19.97
C VAL A 125 13.68 14.16 20.35
N SER A 126 12.74 13.79 21.23
CA SER A 126 12.51 12.39 21.60
C SER A 126 11.97 11.57 20.44
N ASP A 127 11.02 12.11 19.66
CA ASP A 127 10.37 11.45 18.52
C ASP A 127 11.31 11.28 17.31
N ALA A 128 12.42 12.04 17.28
CA ALA A 128 13.49 11.86 16.30
C ALA A 128 14.48 10.75 16.68
N VAL A 129 14.51 10.36 17.96
CA VAL A 129 15.39 9.32 18.51
C VAL A 129 14.62 8.02 18.81
N PHE A 130 13.35 8.13 19.18
CA PHE A 130 12.42 7.07 19.50
C PHE A 130 11.16 7.26 18.67
N ASP A 131 10.55 6.18 18.18
CA ASP A 131 9.25 6.28 17.51
C ASP A 131 8.20 6.89 18.45
N ASP A 132 7.30 7.71 17.89
CA ASP A 132 6.22 8.31 18.67
C ASP A 132 5.29 7.24 19.27
N PRO A 133 4.55 7.54 20.36
CA PRO A 133 3.74 6.52 21.06
C PRO A 133 2.74 5.78 20.16
N TRP A 134 2.18 6.44 19.15
CA TRP A 134 1.28 5.80 18.18
C TRP A 134 2.03 4.81 17.31
N SER A 135 3.17 5.22 16.76
CA SER A 135 4.04 4.35 15.97
C SER A 135 4.48 3.12 16.78
N TYR A 136 4.92 3.32 18.03
CA TYR A 136 5.32 2.23 18.93
C TYR A 136 4.20 1.23 19.19
N LEU A 137 3.01 1.69 19.59
CA LEU A 137 1.86 0.81 19.83
C LEU A 137 1.53 -0.02 18.58
N LEU A 138 1.40 0.65 17.43
CA LEU A 138 1.05 0.00 16.16
C LEU A 138 2.10 -1.06 15.77
N MET A 139 3.38 -0.75 15.90
CA MET A 139 4.48 -1.70 15.67
C MET A 139 4.40 -2.89 16.63
N SER A 140 4.17 -2.66 17.91
CA SER A 140 4.09 -3.72 18.92
C SER A 140 2.96 -4.72 18.69
N LEU A 141 1.84 -4.26 18.11
CA LEU A 141 0.68 -5.10 17.77
C LEU A 141 0.83 -5.82 16.42
N LEU A 142 1.48 -5.17 15.44
CA LEU A 142 1.60 -5.64 14.07
C LEU A 142 2.80 -6.58 13.85
N ALA A 143 3.93 -6.37 14.55
CA ALA A 143 5.12 -7.20 14.39
C ALA A 143 4.92 -8.69 14.74
N PRO A 144 4.19 -9.06 15.83
CA PRO A 144 3.86 -10.46 16.11
C PRO A 144 3.06 -11.13 14.99
N GLN A 145 2.34 -10.34 14.19
CA GLN A 145 1.56 -10.80 13.03
C GLN A 145 2.37 -10.75 11.72
N LYS A 146 3.70 -10.60 11.81
CA LYS A 146 4.67 -10.56 10.69
C LYS A 146 4.51 -9.36 9.76
N TYR A 147 4.06 -8.22 10.29
CA TYR A 147 4.08 -6.96 9.56
C TYR A 147 5.28 -6.11 9.96
N ILE A 148 5.84 -5.44 8.97
CA ILE A 148 6.98 -4.53 9.13
C ILE A 148 6.52 -3.12 8.77
N LYS A 149 6.90 -2.12 9.58
CA LYS A 149 6.85 -0.71 9.21
C LYS A 149 7.89 -0.47 8.12
N VAL A 150 7.41 -0.34 6.87
CA VAL A 150 8.27 -0.17 5.69
C VAL A 150 8.65 1.30 5.51
N SER A 151 7.73 2.22 5.81
CA SER A 151 7.99 3.65 5.72
C SER A 151 7.05 4.44 6.63
N SER A 152 7.50 5.61 7.04
CA SER A 152 6.74 6.55 7.83
C SER A 152 7.16 7.98 7.51
N ILE A 153 6.22 8.92 7.64
CA ILE A 153 6.52 10.34 7.54
C ILE A 153 5.65 11.14 8.49
N ARG A 154 6.25 12.20 9.05
CA ARG A 154 5.60 13.10 9.99
C ARG A 154 5.79 14.55 9.60
N MET A 155 4.73 15.34 9.70
CA MET A 155 4.76 16.80 9.58
C MET A 155 3.93 17.42 10.70
N GLN A 156 4.61 17.87 11.77
CA GLN A 156 3.96 18.31 13.01
C GLN A 156 3.01 17.23 13.57
N GLY A 157 1.70 17.49 13.58
CA GLY A 157 0.68 16.54 14.02
C GLY A 157 0.14 15.61 12.92
N LEU A 158 0.62 15.72 11.67
CA LEU A 158 0.33 14.74 10.62
C LEU A 158 1.32 13.59 10.71
N LEU A 159 0.82 12.35 10.80
CA LEU A 159 1.63 11.14 10.77
C LEU A 159 1.06 10.18 9.72
N LEU A 160 1.91 9.60 8.89
CA LEU A 160 1.54 8.57 7.93
C LEU A 160 2.48 7.39 8.10
N LEU A 161 1.90 6.20 8.31
CA LEU A 161 2.60 4.95 8.52
C LEU A 161 2.18 3.95 7.45
N PHE A 162 3.15 3.26 6.88
CA PHE A 162 2.93 2.21 5.89
C PHE A 162 3.57 0.91 6.38
N PHE A 163 2.73 -0.11 6.58
CA PHE A 163 3.16 -1.45 6.97
C PHE A 163 2.81 -2.47 5.88
N SER A 164 3.63 -3.51 5.79
CA SER A 164 3.41 -4.63 4.89
C SER A 164 3.70 -5.94 5.62
N LYS A 165 3.01 -7.01 5.25
CA LYS A 165 3.50 -8.36 5.56
C LYS A 165 4.94 -8.51 5.06
N LEU A 166 5.76 -9.20 5.85
CA LEU A 166 7.18 -9.44 5.58
C LEU A 166 7.42 -10.02 4.18
N GLU A 167 6.55 -10.92 3.70
CA GLU A 167 6.68 -11.59 2.41
C GLU A 167 6.61 -10.66 1.19
N HIS A 168 6.02 -9.46 1.33
CA HIS A 168 5.96 -8.49 0.23
C HIS A 168 7.09 -7.46 0.26
N VAL A 169 7.82 -7.33 1.37
CA VAL A 169 8.84 -6.29 1.58
C VAL A 169 9.87 -6.24 0.42
N PRO A 170 10.44 -7.37 -0.07
CA PRO A 170 11.39 -7.36 -1.20
C PRO A 170 10.82 -6.86 -2.54
N PHE A 171 9.49 -6.74 -2.64
CA PHE A 171 8.75 -6.31 -3.82
C PHE A 171 8.15 -4.91 -3.67
N ILE A 172 8.39 -4.24 -2.54
CA ILE A 172 8.08 -2.83 -2.29
C ILE A 172 9.34 -2.03 -2.55
N ARG A 173 9.36 -1.27 -3.64
CA ARG A 173 10.56 -0.60 -4.17
C ARG A 173 10.33 0.89 -4.40
N ASP A 174 11.42 1.64 -4.54
CA ASP A 174 11.39 3.07 -4.88
C ASP A 174 10.51 3.86 -3.89
N VAL A 175 10.78 3.62 -2.60
CA VAL A 175 10.01 4.17 -1.49
C VAL A 175 10.49 5.58 -1.21
N GLN A 176 9.59 6.55 -1.31
CA GLN A 176 9.90 7.95 -1.00
C GLN A 176 8.76 8.55 -0.20
N ALA A 177 9.08 9.45 0.71
CA ALA A 177 8.09 10.16 1.49
C ALA A 177 8.37 11.67 1.46
N THR A 178 7.32 12.46 1.31
CA THR A 178 7.43 13.92 1.25
C THR A 178 6.20 14.60 1.86
N TYR A 179 6.25 15.92 2.05
CA TYR A 179 5.16 16.68 2.64
C TYR A 179 5.01 18.07 2.02
N THR A 180 3.82 18.64 2.15
CA THR A 180 3.50 20.03 1.77
C THR A 180 2.78 20.69 2.94
N ARG A 181 3.18 21.93 3.27
CA ARG A 181 2.54 22.74 4.31
C ARG A 181 1.56 23.72 3.66
N THR A 182 0.35 23.83 4.22
CA THR A 182 -0.69 24.79 3.78
C THR A 182 -1.14 25.73 4.89
N GLY A 183 -0.59 25.62 6.11
CA GLY A 183 -0.87 26.53 7.23
C GLY A 183 -0.48 28.00 6.98
N LEU A 184 -0.60 28.87 7.98
CA LEU A 184 -0.33 30.32 7.90
C LEU A 184 0.82 30.67 6.94
N PHE A 185 0.45 31.23 5.78
CA PHE A 185 1.31 31.68 4.69
C PHE A 185 2.20 30.60 4.03
N GLY A 186 1.91 29.30 4.18
CA GLY A 186 2.69 28.19 3.65
C GLY A 186 4.00 27.88 4.40
N TYR A 187 4.39 28.73 5.36
CA TYR A 187 5.65 28.60 6.11
C TYR A 187 5.47 28.00 7.50
N TRP A 188 4.29 28.17 8.12
CA TRP A 188 4.08 27.77 9.51
C TRP A 188 2.66 27.24 9.71
N GLY A 189 2.51 25.97 10.12
CA GLY A 189 1.23 25.46 10.58
C GLY A 189 1.06 23.95 10.49
N ASN A 190 0.04 23.48 11.19
CA ASN A 190 -0.33 22.07 11.38
C ASN A 190 -1.26 21.53 10.28
N LYS A 191 -1.28 22.20 9.11
CA LYS A 191 -2.16 21.90 7.97
C LYS A 191 -1.31 21.61 6.73
N GLY A 192 -1.84 20.74 5.89
CA GLY A 192 -1.19 20.30 4.66
C GLY A 192 -1.35 18.81 4.43
N GLY A 193 -0.38 18.22 3.75
CA GLY A 193 -0.39 16.80 3.39
C GLY A 193 0.98 16.15 3.53
N VAL A 194 1.01 14.90 3.98
CA VAL A 194 2.18 14.02 3.96
C VAL A 194 1.88 12.84 3.05
N SER A 195 2.86 12.40 2.28
CA SER A 195 2.70 11.28 1.36
C SER A 195 3.84 10.28 1.43
N ILE A 196 3.49 9.02 1.17
CA ILE A 196 4.43 7.93 0.91
C ILE A 196 4.08 7.36 -0.46
N ARG A 197 5.08 7.33 -1.34
CA ARG A 197 4.98 6.65 -2.62
C ARG A 197 5.90 5.45 -2.67
N LEU A 198 5.50 4.47 -3.46
CA LEU A 198 6.24 3.22 -3.64
C LEU A 198 5.80 2.50 -4.91
N SER A 199 6.57 1.50 -5.30
CA SER A 199 6.24 0.50 -6.29
C SER A 199 5.92 -0.82 -5.60
N PHE A 200 4.69 -1.32 -5.70
CA PHE A 200 4.27 -2.62 -5.16
C PHE A 200 4.16 -3.62 -6.30
N TYR A 201 5.04 -4.61 -6.32
CA TYR A 201 5.12 -5.58 -7.43
C TYR A 201 5.22 -4.92 -8.81
N GLY A 202 5.84 -3.73 -8.88
CA GLY A 202 6.01 -2.92 -10.10
C GLY A 202 4.94 -1.86 -10.35
N HIS A 203 3.80 -1.91 -9.67
CA HIS A 203 2.74 -0.89 -9.79
C HIS A 203 3.04 0.31 -8.91
N THR A 204 2.97 1.53 -9.45
CA THR A 204 3.21 2.75 -8.67
C THR A 204 1.98 3.13 -7.84
N LEU A 205 2.16 3.24 -6.52
CA LEU A 205 1.14 3.71 -5.59
C LEU A 205 1.61 4.96 -4.85
N CYS A 206 0.66 5.84 -4.52
CA CYS A 206 0.89 6.98 -3.64
C CYS A 206 -0.22 7.03 -2.59
N PHE A 207 0.15 7.17 -1.32
CA PHE A 207 -0.76 7.31 -0.19
C PHE A 207 -0.54 8.70 0.41
N LEU A 208 -1.59 9.52 0.49
CA LEU A 208 -1.52 10.88 1.00
C LEU A 208 -2.49 11.07 2.16
N ASN A 209 -1.93 11.39 3.33
CA ASN A 209 -2.67 11.79 4.53
C ASN A 209 -2.66 13.32 4.64
N CYS A 210 -3.83 13.96 4.79
CA CYS A 210 -3.92 15.41 4.93
C CYS A 210 -4.72 15.88 6.16
N HIS A 211 -4.54 17.16 6.48
CA HIS A 211 -5.37 17.91 7.41
C HIS A 211 -5.61 19.28 6.79
N LEU A 212 -6.82 19.48 6.25
CA LEU A 212 -7.19 20.67 5.50
C LEU A 212 -7.83 21.75 6.38
N ALA A 213 -8.06 22.94 5.80
CA ALA A 213 -8.64 24.10 6.45
C ALA A 213 -9.96 23.78 7.17
N ALA A 214 -9.99 24.04 8.47
CA ALA A 214 -11.14 23.79 9.33
C ALA A 214 -12.23 24.85 9.16
N HIS A 215 -13.41 24.59 9.73
CA HIS A 215 -14.61 25.44 9.75
C HIS A 215 -15.51 25.38 8.50
N MET A 216 -16.79 25.76 8.72
CA MET A 216 -17.90 25.61 7.77
C MET A 216 -17.71 26.37 6.47
N ASN A 217 -17.15 27.59 6.52
CA ASN A 217 -17.15 28.51 5.38
C ASN A 217 -15.99 28.28 4.42
N TYR A 218 -15.03 27.41 4.76
CA TYR A 218 -13.78 27.26 4.00
C TYR A 218 -13.82 26.11 2.97
N ALA A 219 -14.98 25.88 2.35
CA ALA A 219 -15.12 24.73 1.46
C ALA A 219 -14.31 24.89 0.16
N SER A 220 -14.23 26.10 -0.39
CA SER A 220 -13.42 26.39 -1.57
C SER A 220 -11.93 26.38 -1.26
N GLU A 221 -11.54 26.93 -0.12
CA GLU A 221 -10.15 26.94 0.35
C GLU A 221 -9.60 25.53 0.56
N ARG A 222 -10.43 24.58 0.97
CA ARG A 222 -10.04 23.16 1.02
C ARG A 222 -9.78 22.55 -0.36
N VAL A 223 -10.50 23.01 -1.39
CA VAL A 223 -10.23 22.61 -2.78
C VAL A 223 -8.90 23.23 -3.23
N ASP A 224 -8.69 24.52 -2.95
CA ASP A 224 -7.43 25.20 -3.27
C ASP A 224 -6.23 24.51 -2.59
N GLU A 225 -6.36 24.10 -1.32
CA GLU A 225 -5.33 23.33 -0.62
C GLU A 225 -5.12 21.93 -1.23
N PHE A 226 -6.19 21.27 -1.66
CA PHE A 226 -6.11 19.96 -2.33
C PHE A 226 -5.30 20.07 -3.62
N GLU A 227 -5.63 21.04 -4.48
CA GLU A 227 -4.91 21.30 -5.75
C GLU A 227 -3.46 21.70 -5.48
N TYR A 228 -3.23 22.61 -4.54
CA TYR A 228 -1.89 23.05 -4.19
C TYR A 228 -0.99 21.89 -3.71
N ILE A 229 -1.51 20.99 -2.88
CA ILE A 229 -0.76 19.80 -2.44
C ILE A 229 -0.48 18.86 -3.62
N MET A 230 -1.47 18.63 -4.51
CA MET A 230 -1.32 17.81 -5.71
C MET A 230 -0.22 18.34 -6.64
N ASP A 231 -0.12 19.66 -6.80
CA ASP A 231 0.82 20.31 -7.71
C ASP A 231 2.23 20.46 -7.12
N MET A 232 2.34 20.71 -5.81
CA MET A 232 3.63 20.99 -5.17
C MET A 232 4.41 19.74 -4.78
N GLN A 233 3.73 18.63 -4.47
CA GLN A 233 4.44 17.41 -4.11
C GLN A 233 5.00 16.71 -5.34
N SER A 234 6.33 16.58 -5.33
CA SER A 234 7.08 15.83 -6.33
C SER A 234 8.02 14.83 -5.67
N PHE A 235 8.39 13.82 -6.44
CA PHE A 235 9.25 12.72 -6.05
C PHE A 235 10.42 12.60 -7.02
N ASP A 236 11.59 12.25 -6.50
CA ASP A 236 12.80 12.06 -7.31
C ASP A 236 12.77 10.68 -7.98
N CYS A 237 11.93 10.54 -9.02
CA CYS A 237 11.84 9.29 -9.77
C CYS A 237 11.41 9.53 -11.22
N LYS A 238 11.73 8.57 -12.11
CA LYS A 238 11.41 8.68 -13.55
C LYS A 238 9.98 8.25 -13.91
N ARG A 239 9.42 7.29 -13.18
CA ARG A 239 8.18 6.58 -13.57
C ARG A 239 6.89 7.23 -13.06
N ALA A 240 6.97 8.05 -12.00
CA ALA A 240 5.84 8.85 -11.50
C ALA A 240 6.33 10.02 -10.60
N PRO A 241 6.90 11.09 -11.19
CA PRO A 241 7.45 12.21 -10.41
C PRO A 241 6.38 13.05 -9.71
N ALA A 242 5.15 13.15 -10.22
CA ALA A 242 4.05 13.85 -9.55
C ALA A 242 3.02 12.88 -8.96
N ILE A 243 2.16 13.34 -8.04
CA ILE A 243 1.10 12.50 -7.46
C ILE A 243 0.19 11.93 -8.56
N VAL A 244 -0.25 12.76 -9.51
CA VAL A 244 -1.14 12.36 -10.61
C VAL A 244 -0.57 11.28 -11.54
N ASP A 245 0.76 11.12 -11.59
CA ASP A 245 1.42 10.16 -12.47
C ASP A 245 1.32 8.72 -11.93
N HIS A 246 1.09 8.56 -10.64
CA HIS A 246 0.98 7.26 -9.99
C HIS A 246 -0.23 6.51 -10.52
N ARG A 247 -0.09 5.19 -10.65
CA ARG A 247 -1.16 4.34 -11.17
C ARG A 247 -2.36 4.33 -10.23
N LEU A 248 -2.11 4.24 -8.92
CA LEU A 248 -3.14 4.28 -7.89
C LEU A 248 -2.75 5.30 -6.81
N VAL A 249 -3.62 6.27 -6.57
CA VAL A 249 -3.46 7.28 -5.53
C VAL A 249 -4.56 7.08 -4.50
N PHE A 250 -4.21 7.07 -3.22
CA PHE A 250 -5.17 7.24 -2.13
C PHE A 250 -4.98 8.61 -1.49
N TRP A 251 -6.08 9.32 -1.30
CA TRP A 251 -6.11 10.62 -0.65
C TRP A 251 -7.07 10.55 0.53
N PHE A 252 -6.57 10.73 1.73
CA PHE A 252 -7.33 10.51 2.95
C PHE A 252 -6.85 11.43 4.07
N GLY A 253 -7.61 11.50 5.17
CA GLY A 253 -7.26 12.36 6.29
C GLY A 253 -8.48 13.05 6.91
N ASP A 254 -8.19 14.08 7.70
CA ASP A 254 -9.18 15.08 8.11
C ASP A 254 -9.30 16.13 7.01
N LEU A 255 -10.12 15.82 6.02
CA LEU A 255 -10.43 16.72 4.91
C LEU A 255 -11.32 17.88 5.36
N ASN A 256 -11.87 17.87 6.57
CA ASN A 256 -12.60 18.99 7.18
C ASN A 256 -13.84 19.53 6.44
N PHE A 257 -14.34 18.85 5.39
CA PHE A 257 -15.62 19.19 4.75
C PHE A 257 -16.80 18.98 5.72
N ARG A 258 -17.82 19.83 5.59
CA ARG A 258 -18.95 19.92 6.54
C ARG A 258 -20.29 19.67 5.85
N ILE A 259 -21.34 19.50 6.65
CA ILE A 259 -22.73 19.45 6.17
C ILE A 259 -23.34 20.85 6.20
N GLN A 260 -23.60 21.42 5.03
CA GLN A 260 -24.21 22.75 4.89
C GLN A 260 -25.75 22.69 4.87
N ASP A 261 -26.40 23.84 4.91
CA ASP A 261 -27.85 24.09 4.71
C ASP A 261 -28.88 23.35 5.60
N HIS A 262 -28.54 22.27 6.28
CA HIS A 262 -29.43 21.59 7.22
C HIS A 262 -29.28 22.18 8.63
N GLY A 263 -30.41 22.44 9.29
CA GLY A 263 -30.42 22.80 10.72
C GLY A 263 -29.98 21.63 11.60
N MET A 264 -29.42 21.95 12.77
CA MET A 264 -28.91 20.95 13.73
C MET A 264 -29.94 19.86 14.06
N HIS A 265 -31.21 20.22 14.25
CA HIS A 265 -32.29 19.28 14.56
C HIS A 265 -32.51 18.25 13.44
N PHE A 266 -32.47 18.70 12.18
CA PHE A 266 -32.64 17.81 11.02
C PHE A 266 -31.47 16.83 10.91
N VAL A 267 -30.23 17.32 11.08
CA VAL A 267 -29.04 16.47 11.08
C VAL A 267 -29.12 15.40 12.17
N ARG A 268 -29.45 15.79 13.41
CA ARG A 268 -29.64 14.82 14.52
C ARG A 268 -30.73 13.80 14.22
N THR A 269 -31.88 14.23 13.72
CA THR A 269 -32.97 13.32 13.34
C THR A 269 -32.53 12.31 12.28
N CYS A 270 -31.72 12.72 11.30
CA CYS A 270 -31.19 11.81 10.29
C CYS A 270 -30.19 10.83 10.89
N ILE A 271 -29.35 11.28 11.83
CA ILE A 271 -28.39 10.41 12.53
C ILE A 271 -29.13 9.37 13.39
N ASP A 272 -30.08 9.81 14.22
CA ASP A 272 -30.86 8.95 15.13
C ASP A 272 -31.64 7.87 14.37
N LYS A 273 -32.13 8.22 13.17
CA LYS A 273 -32.86 7.29 12.28
C LYS A 273 -31.97 6.53 11.31
N GLN A 274 -30.65 6.73 11.36
CA GLN A 274 -29.67 6.18 10.41
C GLN A 274 -30.00 6.46 8.92
N ASN A 275 -30.67 7.58 8.66
CA ASN A 275 -31.03 8.05 7.32
C ASN A 275 -29.98 9.01 6.77
N TYR A 276 -28.72 8.55 6.70
CA TYR A 276 -27.58 9.38 6.32
C TYR A 276 -27.66 9.92 4.89
N SER A 277 -28.27 9.16 3.97
CA SER A 277 -28.40 9.54 2.56
C SER A 277 -29.14 10.86 2.33
N LEU A 278 -30.02 11.26 3.26
CA LEU A 278 -30.70 12.55 3.20
C LEU A 278 -29.74 13.74 3.39
N LEU A 279 -28.57 13.51 3.99
CA LEU A 279 -27.55 14.53 4.24
C LEU A 279 -26.54 14.66 3.11
N TRP A 280 -26.38 13.64 2.25
CA TRP A 280 -25.33 13.59 1.23
C TRP A 280 -25.39 14.76 0.25
N SER A 281 -26.60 15.17 -0.16
CA SER A 281 -26.77 16.31 -1.07
C SER A 281 -26.24 17.64 -0.53
N LYS A 282 -25.99 17.70 0.79
CA LYS A 282 -25.47 18.86 1.51
C LYS A 282 -24.10 18.62 2.15
N ASP A 283 -23.48 17.46 1.92
CA ASP A 283 -22.08 17.24 2.25
C ASP A 283 -21.20 18.05 1.28
N GLN A 284 -20.36 18.93 1.82
CA GLN A 284 -19.59 19.85 1.00
C GLN A 284 -18.60 19.13 0.06
N LEU A 285 -18.02 17.98 0.45
CA LEU A 285 -17.12 17.25 -0.45
C LEU A 285 -17.90 16.68 -1.64
N ILE A 286 -19.04 16.03 -1.39
CA ILE A 286 -19.92 15.53 -2.47
C ILE A 286 -20.34 16.66 -3.41
N MET A 287 -20.66 17.84 -2.86
CA MET A 287 -21.03 19.01 -3.65
C MET A 287 -19.86 19.59 -4.45
N MET A 288 -18.66 19.65 -3.88
CA MET A 288 -17.47 20.12 -4.60
C MET A 288 -17.05 19.13 -5.69
N LYS A 289 -17.19 17.81 -5.48
CA LYS A 289 -16.99 16.82 -6.55
C LYS A 289 -17.89 17.04 -7.77
N GLN A 290 -19.07 17.65 -7.61
CA GLN A 290 -19.93 17.97 -8.77
C GLN A 290 -19.43 19.17 -9.57
N LYS A 291 -18.58 20.02 -8.99
CA LYS A 291 -18.15 21.31 -9.57
C LYS A 291 -16.69 21.29 -10.01
N GLU A 292 -15.83 20.64 -9.23
CA GLU A 292 -14.39 20.71 -9.36
C GLU A 292 -13.84 19.49 -10.07
N GLN A 293 -13.20 19.69 -11.21
CA GLN A 293 -12.72 18.63 -12.09
C GLN A 293 -11.68 17.73 -11.39
N VAL A 294 -10.77 18.32 -10.61
CA VAL A 294 -9.71 17.57 -9.91
C VAL A 294 -10.31 16.53 -8.94
N LEU A 295 -11.42 16.85 -8.29
CA LEU A 295 -12.09 15.98 -7.33
C LEU A 295 -12.94 14.90 -8.02
N GLN A 296 -13.37 15.12 -9.28
CA GLN A 296 -14.10 14.13 -10.07
C GLN A 296 -13.25 12.92 -10.45
N GLU A 297 -11.92 13.08 -10.50
CA GLU A 297 -10.99 11.98 -10.75
C GLU A 297 -10.87 11.00 -9.58
N PHE A 298 -11.36 11.37 -8.40
CA PHE A 298 -11.34 10.54 -7.21
C PHE A 298 -12.69 9.88 -6.96
N GLU A 299 -12.66 8.60 -6.63
CA GLU A 299 -13.78 7.81 -6.16
C GLU A 299 -13.83 7.80 -4.63
N GLU A 300 -15.04 7.61 -4.09
CA GLU A 300 -15.29 7.45 -2.66
C GLU A 300 -16.50 6.54 -2.47
N GLY A 301 -16.49 5.68 -1.45
CA GLY A 301 -17.63 4.86 -1.08
C GLY A 301 -18.79 5.66 -0.47
N PRO A 302 -19.99 5.06 -0.37
CA PRO A 302 -21.13 5.70 0.27
C PRO A 302 -20.87 5.95 1.77
N LEU A 303 -21.33 7.09 2.27
CA LEU A 303 -21.24 7.46 3.69
C LEU A 303 -22.38 6.84 4.48
N ASP A 304 -22.36 5.51 4.60
CA ASP A 304 -23.38 4.70 5.30
C ASP A 304 -23.10 4.55 6.81
N PHE A 305 -22.35 5.48 7.39
CA PHE A 305 -21.99 5.54 8.81
C PHE A 305 -22.23 6.95 9.36
N GLN A 306 -22.41 7.08 10.67
CA GLN A 306 -22.69 8.39 11.28
C GLN A 306 -21.53 9.39 11.11
N PRO A 307 -21.80 10.70 11.06
CA PRO A 307 -20.76 11.73 10.98
C PRO A 307 -19.71 11.59 12.10
N THR A 308 -18.44 11.75 11.74
CA THR A 308 -17.28 11.39 12.59
C THR A 308 -16.81 12.53 13.49
N TYR A 309 -17.34 13.73 13.29
CA TYR A 309 -17.03 14.95 14.04
C TYR A 309 -18.32 15.71 14.33
N LYS A 310 -18.49 16.47 15.43
CA LYS A 310 -17.59 16.62 16.58
C LYS A 310 -18.22 15.98 17.82
N PHE A 311 -17.46 15.13 18.51
CA PHE A 311 -17.88 14.51 19.77
C PHE A 311 -17.32 15.23 20.99
N ASP A 312 -17.99 15.09 22.13
CA ASP A 312 -17.35 15.35 23.41
C ASP A 312 -16.35 14.21 23.70
N ARG A 313 -15.16 14.53 24.20
CA ARG A 313 -14.14 13.50 24.49
C ARG A 313 -14.66 12.53 25.55
N SER A 314 -14.30 11.26 25.42
CA SER A 314 -14.74 10.15 26.27
C SER A 314 -16.27 9.94 26.25
N SER A 315 -16.94 10.32 25.17
CA SER A 315 -18.39 10.24 25.02
C SER A 315 -18.78 9.96 23.57
N ASP A 316 -19.99 9.40 23.39
CA ASP A 316 -20.66 9.27 22.09
C ASP A 316 -21.64 10.42 21.82
N THR A 317 -21.63 11.44 22.67
CA THR A 317 -22.47 12.63 22.52
C THR A 317 -21.79 13.64 21.61
N TYR A 318 -22.52 14.15 20.61
CA TYR A 318 -22.06 15.24 19.77
C TYR A 318 -22.00 16.58 20.54
N ASP A 319 -20.96 17.37 20.24
CA ASP A 319 -20.53 18.63 20.86
C ASP A 319 -21.60 19.36 21.70
N THR A 320 -21.49 19.24 23.02
CA THR A 320 -22.33 19.96 23.99
C THR A 320 -21.74 21.31 24.40
N SER A 321 -20.57 21.68 23.89
CA SER A 321 -19.94 22.98 24.18
C SER A 321 -20.78 24.16 23.70
N ALA A 322 -20.42 25.37 24.14
CA ALA A 322 -21.07 26.59 23.70
C ALA A 322 -21.07 26.79 22.17
N LYS A 323 -20.09 26.20 21.46
CA LYS A 323 -19.97 26.32 19.99
C LYS A 323 -20.95 25.42 19.24
N LYS A 324 -21.45 24.34 19.87
CA LYS A 324 -22.43 23.37 19.32
C LYS A 324 -22.17 23.07 17.84
N ARG A 325 -20.97 22.58 17.53
CA ARG A 325 -20.55 22.26 16.17
C ARG A 325 -21.50 21.21 15.59
N LYS A 326 -21.98 21.48 14.37
CA LYS A 326 -22.84 20.55 13.64
C LYS A 326 -22.06 19.27 13.30
N PRO A 327 -22.67 18.08 13.46
CA PRO A 327 -22.06 16.85 13.00
C PRO A 327 -21.66 16.90 11.51
N ALA A 328 -20.51 16.32 11.16
CA ALA A 328 -19.96 16.30 9.80
C ALA A 328 -19.04 15.09 9.56
N TRP A 329 -18.98 14.63 8.31
CA TRP A 329 -17.97 13.68 7.83
C TRP A 329 -16.72 14.43 7.40
N THR A 330 -15.87 14.73 8.37
CA THR A 330 -14.59 15.41 8.16
C THR A 330 -13.50 14.44 7.74
N ASP A 331 -13.57 13.20 8.21
CA ASP A 331 -12.55 12.17 8.03
C ASP A 331 -12.94 11.27 6.83
N ARG A 332 -12.13 11.24 5.78
CA ARG A 332 -12.50 10.65 4.47
C ARG A 332 -11.38 9.82 3.86
N ILE A 333 -11.74 8.84 3.03
CA ILE A 333 -10.80 8.03 2.25
C ILE A 333 -11.25 7.99 0.79
N LEU A 334 -10.49 8.64 -0.09
CA LEU A 334 -10.71 8.68 -1.52
C LEU A 334 -9.61 7.91 -2.25
N TRP A 335 -9.90 7.42 -3.46
CA TRP A 335 -8.89 6.82 -4.33
C TRP A 335 -9.05 7.26 -5.78
N ARG A 336 -7.95 7.26 -6.52
CA ARG A 336 -7.91 7.53 -7.96
C ARG A 336 -7.08 6.45 -8.63
N LEU A 337 -7.73 5.67 -9.48
CA LEU A 337 -7.05 4.77 -10.42
C LEU A 337 -6.85 5.54 -11.72
N ARG A 338 -5.59 5.67 -12.17
CA ARG A 338 -5.28 6.38 -13.40
C ARG A 338 -6.15 5.86 -14.56
N PRO A 339 -6.88 6.73 -15.27
CA PRO A 339 -7.77 6.30 -16.35
C PRO A 339 -7.01 5.53 -17.42
N LYS A 340 -7.63 4.47 -17.96
CA LYS A 340 -7.15 3.86 -19.20
C LYS A 340 -7.36 4.87 -20.32
N ALA A 341 -6.30 5.38 -20.94
CA ALA A 341 -6.49 6.19 -22.13
C ALA A 341 -7.15 5.31 -23.21
N LEU A 342 -8.23 5.81 -23.79
CA LEU A 342 -8.83 5.15 -24.95
C LEU A 342 -7.87 5.34 -26.13
N PRO A 343 -7.60 4.30 -26.94
CA PRO A 343 -6.95 4.53 -28.22
C PRO A 343 -7.83 5.47 -29.05
N PRO A 344 -7.25 6.44 -29.79
CA PRO A 344 -8.03 7.34 -30.62
C PRO A 344 -8.80 6.55 -31.68
N ASP A 345 -10.04 6.95 -31.94
CA ASP A 345 -10.82 6.43 -33.06
C ASP A 345 -10.05 6.66 -34.37
N GLU A 346 -10.11 5.70 -35.31
CA GLU A 346 -9.38 5.69 -36.59
C GLU A 346 -9.62 6.97 -37.45
N GLU A 347 -10.64 7.78 -37.15
CA GLU A 347 -10.91 9.06 -37.82
C GLU A 347 -10.06 10.25 -37.31
N ASN A 348 -9.33 10.09 -36.21
CA ASN A 348 -8.56 11.17 -35.55
C ASN A 348 -7.03 11.01 -35.63
N GLU A 349 -6.53 10.02 -36.40
CA GLU A 349 -5.09 9.75 -36.58
C GLU A 349 -4.31 10.97 -37.11
N ASN A 350 -4.99 11.93 -37.74
CA ASN A 350 -4.35 13.13 -38.31
C ASN A 350 -4.25 14.34 -37.37
N LYS A 351 -4.64 14.27 -36.08
CA LYS A 351 -4.60 15.47 -35.20
C LYS A 351 -3.92 15.36 -33.84
N VAL A 352 -3.53 14.19 -33.34
CA VAL A 352 -2.74 14.13 -32.10
C VAL A 352 -1.72 13.01 -32.21
N GLY A 353 -0.45 13.37 -32.43
CA GLY A 353 0.66 12.44 -32.20
C GLY A 353 0.64 12.03 -30.73
N LEU A 354 0.15 10.82 -30.44
CA LEU A 354 0.22 10.28 -29.09
C LEU A 354 1.71 10.17 -28.73
N ASP A 355 2.12 10.86 -27.67
CA ASP A 355 3.49 10.77 -27.15
C ASP A 355 3.87 9.29 -26.97
N ALA A 356 4.99 8.86 -27.54
CA ALA A 356 5.48 7.48 -27.45
C ALA A 356 5.57 7.00 -25.99
N LYS A 357 5.77 7.91 -25.03
CA LYS A 357 5.73 7.62 -23.59
C LYS A 357 4.33 7.19 -23.12
N LYS A 358 3.28 7.85 -23.60
CA LYS A 358 1.88 7.50 -23.27
C LYS A 358 1.50 6.14 -23.86
N LEU A 359 1.91 5.85 -25.10
CA LEU A 359 1.61 4.56 -25.74
C LEU A 359 2.25 3.39 -24.98
N LYS A 360 3.54 3.51 -24.62
CA LYS A 360 4.22 2.51 -23.78
C LYS A 360 3.55 2.30 -22.43
N GLN A 361 3.09 3.39 -21.80
CA GLN A 361 2.38 3.29 -20.52
C GLN A 361 1.04 2.54 -20.66
N LEU A 362 0.33 2.72 -21.78
CA LEU A 362 -0.92 2.01 -22.06
C LEU A 362 -0.70 0.53 -22.32
N GLU A 363 0.34 0.18 -23.09
CA GLU A 363 0.74 -1.20 -23.32
C GLU A 363 1.06 -1.91 -22.01
N GLU A 364 1.84 -1.26 -21.14
CA GLU A 364 2.18 -1.77 -19.82
C GLU A 364 0.95 -1.92 -18.91
N ASP A 365 0.04 -0.93 -18.90
CA ASP A 365 -1.18 -0.98 -18.08
C ASP A 365 -2.13 -2.09 -18.53
N MET A 366 -2.10 -2.45 -19.83
CA MET A 366 -2.85 -3.56 -20.41
C MET A 366 -2.19 -4.92 -20.14
N GLU A 367 -0.86 -4.99 -20.19
CA GLU A 367 -0.10 -6.21 -19.89
C GLU A 367 -0.18 -6.57 -18.41
N TYR A 368 -0.08 -5.56 -17.54
CA TYR A 368 -0.13 -5.67 -16.09
C TYR A 368 -1.36 -4.92 -15.59
N PRO A 369 -2.57 -5.50 -15.64
CA PRO A 369 -3.76 -4.82 -15.16
C PRO A 369 -3.72 -4.67 -13.63
N LEU A 370 -4.25 -3.54 -13.14
CA LEU A 370 -4.57 -3.29 -11.74
C LEU A 370 -6.04 -2.88 -11.65
N LYS A 371 -6.76 -3.48 -10.71
CA LYS A 371 -8.12 -3.10 -10.33
C LYS A 371 -8.19 -2.93 -8.82
N ILE A 372 -9.10 -2.08 -8.39
CA ILE A 372 -9.40 -1.83 -6.99
C ILE A 372 -10.89 -2.03 -6.75
N ARG A 373 -11.23 -2.54 -5.58
CA ARG A 373 -12.59 -2.58 -5.04
C ARG A 373 -12.53 -2.19 -3.57
N GLN A 374 -13.37 -1.26 -3.15
CA GLN A 374 -13.58 -0.99 -1.73
C GLN A 374 -14.56 -2.02 -1.18
N ASP A 375 -14.10 -2.84 -0.23
CA ASP A 375 -14.90 -3.88 0.42
C ASP A 375 -15.60 -3.36 1.68
N VAL A 376 -14.96 -2.46 2.42
CA VAL A 376 -15.48 -1.85 3.65
C VAL A 376 -15.17 -0.36 3.64
N TYR A 377 -16.14 0.46 4.02
CA TYR A 377 -15.95 1.88 4.32
C TYR A 377 -16.85 2.26 5.48
N THR A 378 -16.28 2.49 6.65
CA THR A 378 -17.05 2.74 7.88
C THR A 378 -16.21 3.46 8.92
N SER A 379 -16.79 3.76 10.07
CA SER A 379 -16.09 4.34 11.21
C SER A 379 -16.25 3.50 12.47
N MET A 380 -15.18 3.40 13.25
CA MET A 380 -15.14 2.63 14.49
C MET A 380 -15.59 3.54 15.64
N MET A 381 -16.89 3.53 15.89
CA MET A 381 -17.56 4.46 16.80
C MET A 381 -17.27 4.17 18.28
N GLU A 382 -16.73 2.99 18.62
CA GLU A 382 -16.36 2.60 19.98
C GLU A 382 -15.16 3.38 20.55
N TYR A 383 -14.34 4.00 19.70
CA TYR A 383 -13.20 4.79 20.14
C TYR A 383 -13.63 6.20 20.53
N SER A 384 -13.29 6.65 21.75
CA SER A 384 -13.77 7.93 22.31
C SER A 384 -12.68 8.86 22.82
N ILE A 385 -11.39 8.55 22.62
CA ILE A 385 -10.29 9.37 23.16
C ILE A 385 -10.16 10.77 22.50
N SER A 386 -10.72 10.91 21.30
CA SER A 386 -10.72 12.11 20.46
C SER A 386 -12.14 12.65 20.27
N ASP A 387 -12.25 13.90 19.85
CA ASP A 387 -13.51 14.49 19.36
C ASP A 387 -13.85 14.07 17.91
N HIS A 388 -12.97 13.28 17.28
CA HIS A 388 -13.19 12.55 16.04
C HIS A 388 -13.23 11.04 16.26
N LYS A 389 -14.01 10.34 15.43
CA LYS A 389 -14.08 8.88 15.37
C LYS A 389 -13.22 8.35 14.22
N PRO A 390 -12.41 7.30 14.42
CA PRO A 390 -11.54 6.77 13.36
C PRO A 390 -12.36 6.21 12.20
N VAL A 391 -11.92 6.47 10.97
CA VAL A 391 -12.53 5.93 9.74
C VAL A 391 -11.61 4.90 9.13
N ILE A 392 -12.19 3.79 8.70
CA ILE A 392 -11.48 2.70 8.04
C ILE A 392 -11.98 2.48 6.61
N GLY A 393 -11.06 2.09 5.74
CA GLY A 393 -11.33 1.66 4.38
C GLY A 393 -10.57 0.38 4.10
N ILE A 394 -11.28 -0.70 3.75
CA ILE A 394 -10.63 -1.95 3.37
C ILE A 394 -10.85 -2.18 1.87
N PHE A 395 -9.76 -2.42 1.16
CA PHE A 395 -9.74 -2.54 -0.29
C PHE A 395 -9.17 -3.90 -0.71
N THR A 396 -9.72 -4.44 -1.80
CA THR A 396 -9.11 -5.52 -2.56
C THR A 396 -8.41 -4.92 -3.78
N LEU A 397 -7.10 -5.14 -3.90
CA LEU A 397 -6.29 -4.83 -5.07
C LEU A 397 -6.12 -6.12 -5.90
N GLU A 398 -6.73 -6.19 -7.07
CA GLU A 398 -6.49 -7.27 -8.03
C GLU A 398 -5.48 -6.80 -9.07
N LEU A 399 -4.26 -7.33 -9.02
CA LEU A 399 -3.18 -6.94 -9.94
C LEU A 399 -2.42 -8.15 -10.49
N ARG A 400 -1.77 -7.95 -11.64
CA ARG A 400 -0.75 -8.87 -12.14
C ARG A 400 0.61 -8.36 -11.70
N LYS A 401 1.38 -9.18 -10.98
CA LYS A 401 2.74 -8.82 -10.57
C LYS A 401 3.62 -8.58 -11.80
N MET A 402 4.41 -7.52 -11.78
CA MET A 402 5.47 -7.30 -12.77
C MET A 402 6.76 -8.04 -12.40
N TYR A 403 6.97 -8.25 -11.10
CA TYR A 403 8.14 -8.90 -10.54
C TYR A 403 7.71 -9.99 -9.57
N GLU A 404 8.14 -11.23 -9.77
CA GLU A 404 7.90 -12.33 -8.82
C GLU A 404 9.18 -12.79 -8.12
N THR A 405 10.33 -12.34 -8.61
CA THR A 405 11.64 -12.61 -8.04
C THR A 405 12.19 -11.35 -7.35
N PRO A 406 12.71 -11.46 -6.11
CA PRO A 406 13.49 -10.38 -5.47
C PRO A 406 14.67 -9.94 -6.34
N LEU A 407 15.23 -8.77 -6.05
CA LEU A 407 16.41 -8.29 -6.79
C LEU A 407 17.70 -8.96 -6.29
N VAL A 408 17.75 -9.30 -5.01
CA VAL A 408 18.90 -9.94 -4.38
C VAL A 408 18.44 -11.18 -3.62
N ARG A 409 19.21 -12.26 -3.74
CA ARG A 409 19.15 -13.42 -2.83
C ARG A 409 20.35 -13.35 -1.90
N LEU A 410 20.15 -13.62 -0.62
CA LEU A 410 21.23 -13.69 0.35
C LEU A 410 21.03 -14.81 1.36
N ARG A 411 22.13 -15.29 1.94
CA ARG A 411 22.16 -16.32 2.98
C ARG A 411 23.34 -16.10 3.93
N ALA A 412 23.15 -16.50 5.18
CA ALA A 412 24.25 -16.68 6.12
C ALA A 412 25.01 -17.97 5.75
N GLU A 413 26.34 -17.90 5.75
CA GLU A 413 27.22 -19.06 5.54
C GLU A 413 27.94 -19.43 6.84
N GLY A 414 28.00 -20.73 7.13
CA GLY A 414 28.62 -21.27 8.34
C GLY A 414 27.83 -21.02 9.62
N ASP A 415 28.48 -21.29 10.75
CA ASP A 415 27.92 -21.06 12.09
C ASP A 415 28.24 -19.63 12.55
N TRP A 416 27.21 -18.85 12.85
CA TRP A 416 27.36 -17.47 13.30
C TRP A 416 27.41 -17.40 14.83
N SER A 417 28.36 -16.64 15.38
CA SER A 417 28.47 -16.32 16.81
C SER A 417 29.37 -15.11 17.00
N ALA A 418 29.35 -14.47 18.18
CA ALA A 418 30.28 -13.39 18.50
C ALA A 418 31.73 -13.86 18.79
N ASP A 419 32.05 -15.13 18.49
CA ASP A 419 33.40 -15.70 18.66
C ASP A 419 34.26 -15.56 17.39
N ILE A 420 33.63 -15.49 16.21
CA ILE A 420 34.29 -15.52 14.90
C ILE A 420 33.60 -14.58 13.92
N ASP A 421 34.37 -14.00 13.00
CA ASP A 421 33.80 -13.17 11.94
C ASP A 421 32.88 -14.03 11.08
N ALA A 422 31.73 -13.48 10.72
CA ALA A 422 30.67 -14.22 10.07
C ALA A 422 30.51 -13.82 8.61
N MET A 423 30.19 -14.79 7.76
CA MET A 423 30.16 -14.61 6.32
C MET A 423 28.73 -14.53 5.80
N VAL A 424 28.49 -13.49 4.99
CA VAL A 424 27.26 -13.34 4.20
C VAL A 424 27.58 -13.61 2.74
N VAL A 425 26.73 -14.40 2.09
CA VAL A 425 26.76 -14.60 0.64
C VAL A 425 25.52 -13.97 0.04
N TYR A 426 25.68 -13.15 -1.00
CA TYR A 426 24.56 -12.62 -1.77
C TYR A 426 24.80 -12.68 -3.28
N SER A 427 23.69 -12.74 -4.03
CA SER A 427 23.66 -12.80 -5.49
C SER A 427 22.58 -11.86 -6.02
N PRO A 428 22.95 -10.85 -6.84
CA PRO A 428 22.02 -10.11 -7.67
C PRO A 428 21.29 -11.05 -8.64
N LEU A 429 19.96 -11.03 -8.64
CA LEU A 429 19.13 -11.86 -9.53
C LEU A 429 18.65 -11.10 -10.77
N GLN A 430 18.63 -9.77 -10.70
CA GLN A 430 18.19 -8.84 -11.74
C GLN A 430 19.00 -7.54 -11.65
N PRO A 431 19.13 -6.76 -12.74
CA PRO A 431 19.76 -5.44 -12.68
C PRO A 431 18.99 -4.47 -11.78
N PHE A 432 19.70 -3.71 -10.95
CA PHE A 432 19.15 -2.64 -10.12
C PHE A 432 20.21 -1.54 -9.90
N PRO A 433 19.83 -0.32 -9.49
CA PRO A 433 20.78 0.78 -9.29
C PRO A 433 21.57 0.59 -7.98
N SER A 434 22.48 -0.39 -7.93
CA SER A 434 23.34 -0.63 -6.77
C SER A 434 24.25 0.57 -6.49
N SER A 435 24.56 0.83 -5.22
CA SER A 435 25.47 1.90 -4.80
C SER A 435 26.49 1.43 -3.76
N THR A 436 27.53 2.23 -3.51
CA THR A 436 28.47 1.99 -2.39
C THR A 436 27.82 2.19 -1.02
N TRP A 437 26.63 2.79 -0.97
CA TRP A 437 25.84 3.00 0.23
C TRP A 437 24.79 1.89 0.43
N ASP A 438 24.88 0.80 -0.33
CA ASP A 438 24.06 -0.38 -0.09
C ASP A 438 24.68 -1.19 1.06
N TRP A 439 23.83 -1.76 1.91
CA TRP A 439 24.26 -2.48 3.12
C TRP A 439 23.40 -3.70 3.36
N ILE A 440 23.95 -4.68 4.08
CA ILE A 440 23.23 -5.87 4.53
C ILE A 440 23.12 -5.79 6.05
N GLY A 441 21.89 -5.74 6.56
CA GLY A 441 21.62 -5.72 7.99
C GLY A 441 21.31 -7.11 8.52
N LEU A 442 21.76 -7.38 9.75
CA LEU A 442 21.32 -8.49 10.58
C LEU A 442 20.13 -8.05 11.43
N TYR A 443 19.01 -8.75 11.35
CA TYR A 443 17.79 -8.44 12.09
C TYR A 443 17.38 -9.63 12.94
N LYS A 444 16.72 -9.38 14.06
CA LYS A 444 16.03 -10.43 14.82
C LYS A 444 14.79 -10.89 14.06
N VAL A 445 14.48 -12.19 14.08
CA VAL A 445 13.19 -12.68 13.57
C VAL A 445 12.06 -12.00 14.34
N GLY A 446 11.08 -11.45 13.61
CA GLY A 446 9.98 -10.68 14.20
C GLY A 446 10.30 -9.21 14.44
N PHE A 447 11.35 -8.66 13.82
CA PHE A 447 11.61 -7.22 13.79
C PHE A 447 10.36 -6.44 13.31
N SER A 448 10.23 -5.17 13.71
CA SER A 448 9.00 -4.39 13.55
C SER A 448 9.11 -3.26 12.53
N SER A 449 10.34 -2.84 12.21
CA SER A 449 10.65 -1.76 11.26
C SER A 449 11.89 -2.09 10.44
N VAL A 450 11.96 -1.57 9.22
CA VAL A 450 13.17 -1.67 8.38
C VAL A 450 14.41 -1.03 9.00
N SER A 451 14.24 -0.24 10.07
CA SER A 451 15.34 0.37 10.84
C SER A 451 15.78 -0.46 12.06
N ASP A 452 15.13 -1.59 12.36
CA ASP A 452 15.39 -2.42 13.56
C ASP A 452 16.58 -3.38 13.39
N TYR A 453 17.58 -3.04 12.57
CA TYR A 453 18.76 -3.90 12.43
C TYR A 453 19.57 -3.91 13.73
N ILE A 454 20.15 -5.07 14.05
CA ILE A 454 21.06 -5.28 15.18
C ILE A 454 22.44 -4.70 14.81
N THR A 455 22.95 -5.09 13.64
CA THR A 455 24.16 -4.56 13.02
C THR A 455 24.02 -4.61 11.49
N TYR A 456 24.98 -4.03 10.77
CA TYR A 456 25.05 -4.07 9.32
C TYR A 456 26.49 -4.12 8.82
N THR A 457 26.67 -4.59 7.59
CA THR A 457 27.93 -4.48 6.83
C THR A 457 27.68 -3.82 5.49
N TRP A 458 28.65 -3.05 4.98
CA TRP A 458 28.55 -2.43 3.66
C TRP A 458 28.77 -3.47 2.56
N VAL A 459 27.98 -3.35 1.50
CA VAL A 459 28.03 -4.32 0.40
C VAL A 459 29.34 -4.24 -0.39
N LYS A 460 30.01 -3.08 -0.41
CA LYS A 460 31.16 -2.80 -1.29
C LYS A 460 32.52 -2.61 -0.60
N ASP A 461 32.56 -2.40 0.71
CA ASP A 461 33.82 -2.12 1.41
C ASP A 461 34.61 -3.41 1.72
N ASP A 462 33.91 -4.54 1.84
CA ASP A 462 34.48 -5.87 2.13
C ASP A 462 34.28 -6.87 0.97
N GLU A 463 34.17 -6.38 -0.28
CA GLU A 463 33.99 -7.23 -1.47
C GLU A 463 35.19 -8.17 -1.68
N VAL A 464 34.96 -9.47 -1.49
CA VAL A 464 35.84 -10.53 -2.00
C VAL A 464 35.06 -11.27 -3.09
N ALA A 465 35.18 -10.81 -4.33
CA ALA A 465 34.48 -11.43 -5.45
C ALA A 465 34.99 -12.87 -5.67
N PHE A 466 34.09 -13.86 -5.55
CA PHE A 466 34.39 -15.26 -5.84
C PHE A 466 34.19 -15.58 -7.33
N ASN A 467 33.20 -14.94 -7.97
CA ASN A 467 32.96 -14.80 -9.42
C ASN A 467 31.87 -13.72 -9.67
N GLU A 468 31.56 -13.40 -10.94
CA GLU A 468 30.59 -12.34 -11.31
C GLU A 468 29.14 -12.56 -10.78
N GLU A 469 28.80 -13.75 -10.27
CA GLU A 469 27.44 -14.12 -9.86
C GLU A 469 27.22 -14.21 -8.33
N VAL A 470 28.30 -14.33 -7.55
CA VAL A 470 28.24 -14.56 -6.10
C VAL A 470 29.26 -13.70 -5.38
N ILE A 471 28.77 -12.89 -4.43
CA ILE A 471 29.57 -11.92 -3.69
C ILE A 471 29.53 -12.28 -2.20
N GLN A 472 30.70 -12.15 -1.55
CA GLN A 472 30.88 -12.40 -0.13
C GLN A 472 31.24 -11.11 0.59
N VAL A 473 30.65 -10.91 1.76
CA VAL A 473 30.99 -9.83 2.70
C VAL A 473 31.03 -10.40 4.11
N TYR A 474 31.79 -9.75 4.98
CA TYR A 474 31.97 -10.18 6.37
C TYR A 474 31.24 -9.25 7.33
N VAL A 475 30.78 -9.82 8.45
CA VAL A 475 30.31 -9.10 9.62
C VAL A 475 31.30 -9.38 10.74
N SER A 476 31.86 -8.31 11.32
CA SER A 476 32.81 -8.42 12.43
C SER A 476 32.15 -9.13 13.62
N LYS A 477 32.87 -10.07 14.25
CA LYS A 477 32.40 -10.76 15.46
C LYS A 477 32.04 -9.82 16.60
N GLU A 478 32.65 -8.63 16.66
CA GLU A 478 32.43 -7.61 17.69
C GLU A 478 31.03 -6.99 17.59
N GLU A 479 30.39 -7.08 16.42
CA GLU A 479 29.07 -6.54 16.15
C GLU A 479 27.96 -7.60 16.24
N ILE A 480 28.33 -8.88 16.37
CA ILE A 480 27.39 -9.98 16.46
C ILE A 480 26.87 -10.08 17.90
N PRO A 481 25.55 -10.25 18.11
CA PRO A 481 24.98 -10.31 19.45
C PRO A 481 25.50 -11.53 20.24
N VAL A 482 26.14 -11.28 21.39
CA VAL A 482 26.75 -12.28 22.27
C VAL A 482 25.76 -13.36 22.74
N GLN A 483 24.51 -12.99 22.97
CA GLN A 483 23.45 -13.92 23.40
C GLN A 483 22.96 -14.85 22.27
N GLY A 484 23.26 -14.52 21.01
CA GLY A 484 22.68 -15.18 19.85
C GLY A 484 21.16 -14.95 19.71
N GLY A 485 20.53 -15.74 18.86
CA GLY A 485 19.08 -15.71 18.60
C GLY A 485 18.72 -16.08 17.16
N ASP A 486 17.42 -16.17 16.90
CA ASP A 486 16.90 -16.36 15.55
C ASP A 486 16.96 -15.03 14.78
N CYS A 487 17.66 -15.04 13.65
CA CYS A 487 17.94 -13.86 12.85
C CYS A 487 17.59 -14.05 11.36
N VAL A 488 17.52 -12.93 10.65
CA VAL A 488 17.43 -12.85 9.18
C VAL A 488 18.40 -11.77 8.69
N LEU A 489 18.87 -11.92 7.45
CA LEU A 489 19.63 -10.89 6.77
C LEU A 489 18.72 -10.14 5.79
N CYS A 490 18.85 -8.82 5.72
CA CYS A 490 18.14 -8.00 4.75
C CYS A 490 19.13 -7.15 3.94
N TYR A 491 19.08 -7.23 2.61
CA TYR A 491 19.81 -6.33 1.73
C TYR A 491 19.02 -5.03 1.54
N TYR A 492 19.59 -3.91 1.95
CA TYR A 492 19.03 -2.58 1.76
C TYR A 492 19.69 -1.85 0.58
N CYS A 493 18.89 -1.45 -0.40
CA CYS A 493 19.36 -0.67 -1.54
C CYS A 493 19.14 0.83 -1.26
N ASN A 494 20.23 1.60 -1.20
CA ASN A 494 20.14 3.02 -0.86
C ASN A 494 19.51 3.86 -1.97
N ALA A 495 19.69 3.51 -3.25
CA ALA A 495 19.08 4.24 -4.35
C ALA A 495 17.55 4.05 -4.40
N LEU A 496 17.06 2.85 -4.06
CA LEU A 496 15.62 2.54 -4.03
C LEU A 496 14.97 2.79 -2.66
N LYS A 497 15.78 3.08 -1.64
CA LYS A 497 15.39 3.31 -0.24
C LYS A 497 14.52 2.19 0.34
N CYS A 498 14.88 0.95 0.07
CA CYS A 498 14.10 -0.22 0.51
C CYS A 498 14.94 -1.49 0.63
N ILE A 499 14.38 -2.48 1.32
CA ILE A 499 14.91 -3.85 1.36
C ILE A 499 14.52 -4.56 0.06
N ILE A 500 15.51 -5.16 -0.62
CA ILE A 500 15.33 -5.80 -1.94
C ILE A 500 15.67 -7.29 -1.97
N GLY A 501 16.02 -7.84 -0.80
CA GLY A 501 16.27 -9.25 -0.55
C GLY A 501 16.24 -9.54 0.95
N ILE A 502 15.68 -10.68 1.33
CA ILE A 502 15.64 -11.18 2.71
C ILE A 502 16.07 -12.64 2.69
N SER A 503 16.93 -13.07 3.63
CA SER A 503 17.34 -14.47 3.76
C SER A 503 16.25 -15.34 4.40
N GLU A 504 16.39 -16.65 4.30
CA GLU A 504 15.72 -17.54 5.23
C GLU A 504 16.20 -17.27 6.67
N PRO A 505 15.36 -17.53 7.70
CA PRO A 505 15.79 -17.46 9.09
C PRO A 505 16.94 -18.42 9.39
N PHE A 506 17.88 -17.98 10.23
CA PHE A 506 19.01 -18.79 10.70
C PHE A 506 19.32 -18.45 12.16
N GLN A 507 20.04 -19.34 12.83
CA GLN A 507 20.37 -19.19 14.24
C GLN A 507 21.77 -18.60 14.41
N VAL A 508 21.87 -17.48 15.10
CA VAL A 508 23.13 -16.98 15.67
C VAL A 508 23.32 -17.67 17.03
N GLN A 509 24.43 -18.34 17.21
CA GLN A 509 24.77 -19.04 18.45
C GLN A 509 25.26 -18.06 19.51
N ALA A 510 24.99 -18.38 20.78
CA ALA A 510 25.59 -17.66 21.89
C ALA A 510 27.12 -17.85 21.88
N SER A 511 27.85 -16.79 22.22
CA SER A 511 29.31 -16.80 22.30
C SER A 511 29.79 -17.79 23.37
N LYS A 512 30.58 -18.78 22.96
CA LYS A 512 31.19 -19.74 23.89
C LYS A 512 32.21 -19.04 24.79
N VAL A 513 32.97 -18.09 24.23
CA VAL A 513 33.97 -17.32 24.98
C VAL A 513 33.29 -16.50 26.08
N ALA A 514 32.20 -15.80 25.78
CA ALA A 514 31.48 -15.01 26.78
C ALA A 514 30.80 -15.88 27.86
N ILE A 515 30.37 -17.10 27.51
CA ILE A 515 29.86 -18.08 28.50
C ILE A 515 31.01 -18.51 29.43
N GLU A 516 32.17 -18.87 28.88
CA GLU A 516 33.34 -19.30 29.64
C GLU A 516 33.89 -18.19 30.55
N GLU A 517 33.82 -16.93 30.12
CA GLU A 517 34.23 -15.75 30.90
C GLU A 517 33.16 -15.26 31.89
N GLY A 518 31.99 -15.92 31.97
CA GLY A 518 30.91 -15.55 32.88
C GLY A 518 30.25 -14.20 32.56
N MET A 519 30.39 -13.71 31.33
CA MET A 519 29.85 -12.41 30.89
C MET A 519 28.38 -12.46 30.44
N LEU A 520 27.80 -13.66 30.37
CA LEU A 520 26.37 -13.86 30.11
C LEU A 520 25.64 -14.14 31.43
N PRO A 521 24.54 -13.42 31.75
CA PRO A 521 23.77 -13.70 32.96
C PRO A 521 23.33 -15.16 32.97
N GLU A 522 23.67 -15.90 34.03
CA GLU A 522 23.01 -17.17 34.33
C GLU A 522 21.50 -16.91 34.32
N ARG A 523 20.73 -17.76 33.62
CA ARG A 523 19.27 -17.64 33.52
C ARG A 523 18.64 -17.36 34.90
N ILE A 524 18.28 -16.10 35.17
CA ILE A 524 17.48 -15.77 36.34
C ILE A 524 16.04 -16.16 36.01
N ASN A 525 15.66 -17.40 36.35
CA ASN A 525 14.27 -17.75 36.62
C ASN A 525 13.82 -17.01 37.90
N GLY A 526 13.58 -15.70 37.78
CA GLY A 526 13.22 -14.81 38.88
C GLY A 526 11.99 -13.98 38.55
N LEU A 527 10.94 -14.64 38.07
CA LEU A 527 9.56 -14.14 38.13
C LEU A 527 8.77 -15.07 39.05
N ASP A 528 9.20 -15.13 40.31
CA ASP A 528 8.37 -15.55 41.44
C ASP A 528 9.06 -15.07 42.73
N LYS A 529 8.48 -14.04 43.36
CA LYS A 529 8.79 -13.35 44.63
C LYS A 529 9.37 -11.95 44.52
N ALA A 530 8.47 -10.97 44.46
CA ALA A 530 8.49 -9.79 45.34
C ALA A 530 7.12 -9.09 45.32
N VAL A 531 6.09 -9.76 45.81
CA VAL A 531 4.95 -9.11 46.47
C VAL A 531 5.13 -9.40 47.96
N SER A 532 5.89 -8.54 48.64
CA SER A 532 5.86 -8.34 50.10
C SER A 532 7.02 -7.41 50.50
N GLY A 533 6.71 -6.25 51.05
CA GLY A 533 7.72 -5.40 51.69
C GLY A 533 7.30 -3.94 51.75
N ASP A 534 6.50 -3.60 52.75
CA ASP A 534 6.29 -2.25 53.25
C ASP A 534 7.62 -1.59 53.71
N ASP A 535 7.53 -0.28 53.96
CA ASP A 535 8.45 0.61 54.72
C ASP A 535 9.64 1.24 53.96
N PHE A 536 9.43 2.40 53.34
CA PHE A 536 9.72 3.75 53.89
C PHE A 536 9.49 4.86 52.85
#